data_AF-A0A160GDJ0-F1
#
_entry.id   AF-A0A160GDJ0-F1
#
_cell.length_a   1.000
_cell.length_b   1.000
_cell.length_c   1.000
_cell.angle_alpha   90.00
_cell.angle_beta   90.00
_cell.angle_gamma   90.00
#
_symmetry.space_group_name_H-M   'P 1'
#
loop_
_entity.id
_entity.type
_entity.pdbx_description
1 polymer ?
#
loop_
_entity_poly.entity_id
_entity_poly.type
_entity_poly.pdbx_seq_one_letter_code
_entity_poly.pdbx_strand_id
1 'polypeptide(L)'
;MKALTTQEALQAIADGEKLEYKFNKEKDWRIFSPPDNGVTIGDVLVRRFIFRPAQEMITAGDVSFPKPESEPLKDGDKYWVADLTVIHYALASQWVGDKLDKLALSRGILHKSKENAVAHAKALIELSGGKL
;
A
#
# COMPACT_ATOMS: atom_id res chain seq x y z
N MET A 1 -0.18 -5.15 -0.45
CA MET A 1 0.77 -5.39 -1.56
C MET A 1 1.41 -6.77 -1.41
N LYS A 2 1.61 -7.48 -2.53
CA LYS A 2 2.18 -8.84 -2.56
C LYS A 2 3.72 -8.76 -2.47
N ALA A 3 4.33 -9.71 -1.76
CA ALA A 3 5.78 -9.85 -1.75
C ALA A 3 6.30 -10.37 -3.10
N LEU A 4 7.42 -9.83 -3.56
CA LEU A 4 8.11 -10.26 -4.77
C LEU A 4 8.83 -11.61 -4.55
N THR A 5 8.93 -12.37 -5.63
CA THR A 5 9.88 -13.49 -5.75
C THR A 5 11.31 -12.97 -5.78
N THR A 6 12.29 -13.87 -5.61
CA THR A 6 13.71 -13.51 -5.70
C THR A 6 14.06 -12.89 -7.06
N GLN A 7 13.56 -13.47 -8.15
CA GLN A 7 13.82 -12.96 -9.50
C GLN A 7 13.19 -11.58 -9.73
N GLU A 8 11.92 -11.41 -9.35
CA GLU A 8 11.24 -10.10 -9.45
C GLU A 8 11.94 -9.03 -8.61
N ALA A 9 12.39 -9.38 -7.39
CA ALA A 9 13.10 -8.45 -6.52
C ALA A 9 14.44 -8.00 -7.12
N LEU A 10 15.24 -8.94 -7.66
CA LEU A 10 16.51 -8.61 -8.31
C LEU A 10 16.30 -7.70 -9.53
N GLN A 11 15.28 -7.99 -10.34
CA GLN A 11 14.96 -7.17 -11.51
C GLN A 11 14.53 -5.77 -11.09
N ALA A 12 13.59 -5.64 -10.15
CA ALA A 12 13.11 -4.34 -9.68
C ALA A 12 14.22 -3.50 -9.01
N ILE A 13 15.16 -4.13 -8.31
CA ILE A 13 16.36 -3.46 -7.77
C ILE A 13 17.24 -2.94 -8.92
N ALA A 14 17.48 -3.77 -9.94
CA ALA A 14 18.29 -3.39 -11.10
C ALA A 14 17.66 -2.25 -11.91
N ASP A 15 16.33 -2.24 -12.01
CA ASP A 15 15.55 -1.21 -12.72
C ASP A 15 15.39 0.09 -11.90
N GLY A 16 15.86 0.12 -10.65
CA GLY A 16 15.78 1.28 -9.78
C GLY A 16 14.35 1.61 -9.33
N GLU A 17 13.48 0.60 -9.25
CA GLU A 17 12.11 0.78 -8.78
C GLU A 17 12.08 1.21 -7.30
N LYS A 18 11.04 1.96 -6.93
CA LYS A 18 10.77 2.28 -5.52
C LYS A 18 10.24 1.03 -4.83
N LEU A 19 11.04 0.48 -3.93
CA LEU A 19 10.70 -0.74 -3.21
C LEU A 19 10.58 -0.47 -1.71
N GLU A 20 9.83 -1.36 -1.06
CA GLU A 20 9.88 -1.57 0.37
C GLU A 20 10.53 -2.93 0.65
N TYR A 21 11.27 -3.02 1.74
CA TYR A 21 11.91 -4.25 2.18
C TYR A 21 11.78 -4.45 3.69
N LYS A 22 11.94 -5.70 4.12
CA LYS A 22 12.06 -6.06 5.53
C LYS A 22 12.88 -7.31 5.69
N PHE A 23 13.44 -7.54 6.88
CA PHE A 23 13.95 -8.87 7.20
C PHE A 23 12.79 -9.88 7.19
N ASN A 24 13.04 -11.10 6.73
CA ASN A 24 12.02 -12.13 6.62
C ASN A 24 11.26 -12.37 7.95
N LYS A 25 11.96 -12.26 9.09
CA LYS A 25 11.38 -12.41 10.43
C LYS A 25 10.74 -11.14 11.01
N GLU A 26 10.91 -9.99 10.37
CA GLU A 26 10.33 -8.72 10.84
C GLU A 26 8.92 -8.51 10.29
N LYS A 27 8.16 -7.64 10.94
CA LYS A 27 6.83 -7.23 10.50
C LYS A 27 6.88 -5.97 9.64
N ASP A 28 7.71 -5.02 10.05
CA ASP A 28 7.70 -3.66 9.52
C ASP A 28 8.47 -3.54 8.21
N TRP A 29 7.84 -2.86 7.26
CA TRP A 29 8.43 -2.55 5.95
C TRP A 29 9.16 -1.22 6.02
N ARG A 30 10.30 -1.13 5.34
CA ARG A 30 11.13 0.08 5.23
C ARG A 30 11.32 0.42 3.76
N ILE A 31 11.42 1.70 3.44
CA ILE A 31 11.75 2.13 2.08
C ILE A 31 13.16 1.65 1.74
N PHE A 32 13.30 1.00 0.60
CA PHE A 32 14.57 0.58 0.05
C PHE A 32 15.17 1.75 -0.75
N SER A 33 16.33 2.26 -0.30
CA SER A 33 17.03 3.35 -0.97
C SER A 33 18.53 3.05 -1.03
N PRO A 34 19.06 2.57 -2.17
CA PRO A 34 20.51 2.44 -2.37
C PRO A 34 21.19 3.80 -2.31
N PRO A 35 22.43 3.92 -1.79
CA PRO A 35 23.31 2.85 -1.32
C PRO A 35 23.15 2.45 0.17
N ASP A 36 22.04 2.83 0.82
CA ASP A 36 22.00 3.07 2.27
C ASP A 36 21.66 1.87 3.18
N ASN A 37 21.77 0.66 2.67
CA ASN A 37 21.20 -0.50 3.34
C ASN A 37 21.88 -1.74 2.81
N GLY A 38 22.90 -2.24 3.53
CA GLY A 38 23.80 -3.37 3.23
C GLY A 38 23.14 -4.71 2.89
N VAL A 39 22.19 -4.67 1.95
CA VAL A 39 21.52 -5.75 1.26
C VAL A 39 22.45 -6.13 0.12
N THR A 40 23.02 -7.32 0.22
CA THR A 40 23.81 -7.90 -0.88
C THR A 40 22.91 -8.71 -1.81
N ILE A 41 23.38 -8.98 -3.03
CA ILE A 41 22.72 -9.94 -3.94
C ILE A 41 22.53 -11.30 -3.22
N GLY A 42 23.51 -11.73 -2.44
CA GLY A 42 23.44 -12.96 -1.65
C GLY A 42 22.25 -12.95 -0.66
N ASP A 43 22.01 -11.82 0.01
CA ASP A 43 20.89 -11.69 0.94
C ASP A 43 19.52 -11.79 0.25
N VAL A 44 19.41 -11.27 -0.98
CA VAL A 44 18.19 -11.40 -1.81
C VAL A 44 17.99 -12.86 -2.24
N LEU A 45 19.06 -13.53 -2.71
CA LEU A 45 19.03 -14.92 -3.18
C LEU A 45 18.59 -15.89 -2.08
N VAL A 46 19.09 -15.73 -0.86
CA VAL A 46 18.71 -16.57 0.29
C VAL A 46 17.43 -16.11 0.98
N ARG A 47 16.72 -15.12 0.40
CA ARG A 47 15.48 -14.51 0.96
C ARG A 47 15.64 -14.06 2.41
N ARG A 48 16.81 -13.53 2.77
CA ARG A 48 17.04 -12.88 4.07
C ARG A 48 16.17 -11.63 4.18
N PHE A 49 16.06 -10.90 3.07
CA PHE A 49 15.14 -9.79 2.90
C PHE A 49 13.99 -10.19 1.98
N ILE A 50 12.81 -9.67 2.28
CA ILE A 50 11.62 -9.76 1.43
C ILE A 50 11.35 -8.36 0.89
N PHE A 51 11.05 -8.27 -0.40
CA PHE A 51 10.75 -7.02 -1.10
C PHE A 51 9.30 -6.98 -1.56
N ARG A 52 8.77 -5.77 -1.71
CA ARG A 52 7.51 -5.48 -2.40
C ARG A 52 7.61 -4.10 -3.06
N PRO A 53 6.78 -3.79 -4.07
CA PRO A 53 6.65 -2.42 -4.56
C PRO A 53 6.31 -1.47 -3.41
N ALA A 54 6.92 -0.29 -3.37
CA ALA A 54 6.58 0.71 -2.38
C ALA A 54 5.16 1.22 -2.59
N GLN A 55 4.48 1.61 -1.50
CA GLN A 55 3.18 2.24 -1.62
C GLN A 55 3.32 3.57 -2.37
N GLU A 56 2.64 3.72 -3.50
CA GLU A 56 2.57 5.01 -4.19
C GLU A 56 1.74 5.98 -3.34
N MET A 57 2.19 7.23 -3.24
CA MET A 57 1.56 8.28 -2.45
C MET A 57 1.03 9.38 -3.37
N ILE A 58 -0.12 9.95 -3.03
CA ILE A 58 -0.66 11.17 -3.63
C ILE A 58 -0.42 12.32 -2.65
N THR A 59 -0.05 13.48 -3.15
CA THR A 59 0.09 14.71 -2.36
C THR A 59 -0.87 15.77 -2.87
N ALA A 60 -1.66 16.33 -1.97
CA ALA A 60 -2.59 17.44 -2.23
C ALA A 60 -2.32 18.53 -1.19
N GLY A 61 -1.83 19.70 -1.65
CA GLY A 61 -1.28 20.70 -0.73
C GLY A 61 -0.13 20.12 0.09
N ASP A 62 -0.21 20.24 1.41
CA ASP A 62 0.80 19.74 2.35
C ASP A 62 0.47 18.34 2.92
N VAL A 63 -0.65 17.74 2.48
CA VAL A 63 -1.10 16.43 2.96
C VAL A 63 -0.75 15.34 1.95
N SER A 64 -0.13 14.27 2.43
CA SER A 64 0.24 13.10 1.62
C SER A 64 -0.45 11.84 2.12
N PHE A 65 -1.00 11.04 1.20
CA PHE A 65 -1.74 9.83 1.54
C PHE A 65 -1.53 8.71 0.52
N PRO A 66 -1.74 7.43 0.90
CA PRO A 66 -1.60 6.31 -0.01
C PRO A 66 -2.52 6.43 -1.21
N LYS A 67 -1.97 6.22 -2.41
CA LYS A 67 -2.75 6.11 -3.64
C LYS A 67 -3.73 4.94 -3.53
N PRO A 68 -5.03 5.18 -3.76
CA PRO A 68 -6.03 4.12 -3.78
C PRO A 68 -5.84 3.22 -5.00
N GLU A 69 -6.44 2.03 -4.95
CA GLU A 69 -6.50 1.15 -6.12
C GLU A 69 -7.34 1.84 -7.22
N SER A 70 -6.87 1.74 -8.46
CA SER A 70 -7.55 2.29 -9.65
C SER A 70 -8.12 1.21 -10.57
N GLU A 71 -7.69 -0.04 -10.37
CA GLU A 71 -8.14 -1.21 -11.13
C GLU A 71 -9.02 -2.12 -10.26
N PRO A 72 -10.00 -2.82 -10.86
CA PRO A 72 -10.79 -3.84 -10.17
C PRO A 72 -9.93 -4.88 -9.46
N LEU A 73 -10.39 -5.31 -8.28
CA LEU A 73 -9.77 -6.43 -7.57
C LEU A 73 -10.24 -7.78 -8.12
N LYS A 74 -9.62 -8.86 -7.65
CA LYS A 74 -10.08 -10.22 -7.97
C LYS A 74 -11.28 -10.57 -7.10
N ASP A 75 -12.17 -11.40 -7.65
CA ASP A 75 -13.28 -11.95 -6.90
C ASP A 75 -12.78 -12.65 -5.63
N GLY A 76 -13.37 -12.30 -4.50
CA GLY A 76 -12.98 -12.77 -3.17
C GLY A 76 -11.84 -12.00 -2.50
N ASP A 77 -11.19 -11.03 -3.15
CA ASP A 77 -10.13 -10.25 -2.51
C ASP A 77 -10.68 -9.38 -1.37
N LYS A 78 -10.02 -9.43 -0.21
CA LYS A 78 -10.33 -8.52 0.90
C LYS A 78 -9.78 -7.13 0.62
N TYR A 79 -10.60 -6.12 0.85
CA TYR A 79 -10.20 -4.72 0.73
C TYR A 79 -10.73 -3.88 1.89
N TRP A 80 -10.25 -2.63 1.95
CA TRP A 80 -10.66 -1.63 2.90
C TRP A 80 -11.04 -0.34 2.19
N VAL A 81 -12.04 0.36 2.71
CA VAL A 81 -12.50 1.65 2.21
C VAL A 81 -12.16 2.72 3.22
N ALA A 82 -11.59 3.84 2.77
CA ALA A 82 -11.45 5.04 3.57
C ALA A 82 -12.84 5.59 3.91
N ASP A 83 -13.18 5.66 5.19
CA ASP A 83 -14.53 6.03 5.65
C ASP A 83 -14.44 7.04 6.80
N LEU A 84 -15.03 8.22 6.61
CA LEU A 84 -14.96 9.34 7.55
C LEU A 84 -16.05 9.25 8.64
N THR A 85 -17.01 8.33 8.51
CA THR A 85 -18.21 8.23 9.37
C THR A 85 -18.05 7.24 10.51
N VAL A 86 -16.98 6.42 10.48
CA VAL A 86 -16.74 5.37 11.48
C VAL A 86 -15.50 5.68 12.32
N ILE A 87 -15.54 5.31 13.60
CA ILE A 87 -14.47 5.58 14.58
C ILE A 87 -13.10 5.04 14.14
N HIS A 88 -13.07 3.95 13.39
CA HIS A 88 -11.83 3.33 12.94
C HIS A 88 -11.30 3.85 11.60
N TYR A 89 -11.96 4.83 11.00
CA TYR A 89 -11.62 5.48 9.72
C TYR A 89 -11.49 4.55 8.50
N ALA A 90 -11.89 3.29 8.64
CA ALA A 90 -11.86 2.32 7.56
C ALA A 90 -12.90 1.21 7.76
N LEU A 91 -13.55 0.82 6.66
CA LEU A 91 -14.45 -0.34 6.60
C LEU A 91 -13.83 -1.46 5.76
N ALA A 92 -13.93 -2.70 6.23
CA ALA A 92 -13.47 -3.86 5.47
C ALA A 92 -14.62 -4.47 4.67
N SER A 93 -14.32 -4.95 3.47
CA SER A 93 -15.26 -5.70 2.63
C SER A 93 -14.50 -6.73 1.79
N GLN A 94 -15.24 -7.53 1.03
CA GLN A 94 -14.73 -8.50 0.08
C GLN A 94 -15.23 -8.14 -1.30
N TRP A 95 -14.33 -8.13 -2.28
CA TRP A 95 -14.68 -7.80 -3.65
C TRP A 95 -15.49 -8.93 -4.27
N VAL A 96 -16.69 -8.60 -4.73
CA VAL A 96 -17.59 -9.48 -5.50
C VAL A 96 -18.03 -8.81 -6.82
N GLY A 97 -17.46 -7.65 -7.14
CA GLY A 97 -17.76 -6.87 -8.34
C GLY A 97 -19.15 -6.23 -8.33
N ASP A 98 -19.74 -6.04 -7.15
CA ASP A 98 -21.08 -5.48 -7.01
C ASP A 98 -21.10 -3.96 -7.22
N LYS A 99 -22.27 -3.33 -6.99
CA LYS A 99 -22.42 -1.89 -7.13
C LYS A 99 -21.60 -1.09 -6.12
N LEU A 100 -21.44 -1.60 -4.89
CA LEU A 100 -20.71 -0.91 -3.84
C LEU A 100 -19.20 -0.99 -4.08
N ASP A 101 -18.70 -2.15 -4.51
CA ASP A 101 -17.31 -2.35 -4.91
C ASP A 101 -16.89 -1.36 -6.01
N LYS A 102 -17.69 -1.29 -7.08
CA LYS A 102 -17.45 -0.37 -8.20
C LYS A 102 -17.55 1.09 -7.77
N LEU A 103 -18.45 1.40 -6.83
CA LEU A 103 -18.56 2.75 -6.28
C LEU A 103 -17.34 3.13 -5.45
N ALA A 104 -16.84 2.24 -4.61
CA ALA A 104 -15.63 2.47 -3.81
C ALA A 104 -14.40 2.65 -4.69
N LEU A 105 -14.27 1.84 -5.75
CA LEU A 105 -13.20 1.96 -6.75
C LEU A 105 -13.27 3.31 -7.49
N SER A 106 -14.42 3.62 -8.10
CA SER A 106 -14.59 4.86 -8.89
C SER A 106 -14.46 6.14 -8.08
N ARG A 107 -14.73 6.09 -6.76
CA ARG A 107 -14.52 7.22 -5.84
C ARG A 107 -13.09 7.33 -5.32
N GLY A 108 -12.20 6.41 -5.67
CA GLY A 108 -10.80 6.45 -5.25
C GLY A 108 -10.61 6.27 -3.74
N ILE A 109 -11.45 5.47 -3.08
CA ILE A 109 -11.38 5.26 -1.62
C ILE A 109 -11.03 3.82 -1.24
N LEU A 110 -10.75 2.96 -2.22
CA LEU A 110 -10.47 1.54 -2.05
C LEU A 110 -8.97 1.26 -1.87
N HIS A 111 -8.61 0.43 -0.87
CA HIS A 111 -7.25 0.05 -0.54
C HIS A 111 -7.11 -1.44 -0.21
N LYS A 112 -5.95 -2.04 -0.53
CA LYS A 112 -5.56 -3.41 -0.12
C LYS A 112 -4.97 -3.50 1.29
N SER A 113 -4.96 -2.43 2.06
CA SER A 113 -4.48 -2.40 3.45
C SER A 113 -5.38 -1.50 4.28
N LYS A 114 -5.67 -1.93 5.52
CA LYS A 114 -6.42 -1.13 6.47
C LYS A 114 -5.69 0.16 6.81
N GLU A 115 -4.38 0.06 7.04
CA GLU A 115 -3.51 1.17 7.42
C GLU A 115 -3.54 2.26 6.34
N ASN A 116 -3.51 1.85 5.06
CA ASN A 116 -3.61 2.77 3.94
C ASN A 116 -4.98 3.46 3.84
N ALA A 117 -6.08 2.71 4.03
CA ALA A 117 -7.42 3.27 4.06
C ALA A 117 -7.58 4.29 5.21
N VAL A 118 -7.06 3.97 6.40
CA VAL A 118 -7.06 4.88 7.55
C VAL A 118 -6.25 6.15 7.27
N ALA A 119 -5.05 6.01 6.71
CA ALA A 119 -4.21 7.16 6.36
C ALA A 119 -4.91 8.07 5.33
N HIS A 120 -5.57 7.48 4.32
CA HIS A 120 -6.34 8.22 3.34
C HIS A 120 -7.56 8.92 3.99
N ALA A 121 -8.35 8.24 4.81
CA ALA A 121 -9.49 8.87 5.51
C ALA A 121 -9.06 10.05 6.39
N LYS A 122 -7.95 9.91 7.13
CA LYS A 122 -7.38 11.00 7.94
C LYS A 122 -6.95 12.19 7.09
N ALA A 123 -6.32 11.93 5.95
CA ALA A 123 -5.95 12.98 5.00
C ALA A 123 -7.18 13.72 4.46
N LEU A 124 -8.27 13.01 4.12
CA LEU A 124 -9.52 13.65 3.67
C LEU A 124 -10.14 14.52 4.76
N ILE A 125 -10.10 14.09 6.03
CA ILE A 125 -10.60 14.88 7.16
C ILE A 125 -9.81 16.19 7.27
N GLU A 126 -8.49 16.11 7.25
CA GLU A 126 -7.60 17.28 7.34
C GLU A 126 -7.78 18.23 6.15
N LEU A 127 -7.78 17.71 4.93
CA LEU A 127 -8.02 18.47 3.70
C LEU A 127 -9.39 19.16 3.68
N SER A 128 -10.37 18.60 4.38
CA SER A 128 -11.71 19.18 4.52
C SER A 128 -11.82 20.20 5.67
N GLY A 129 -10.74 20.50 6.38
CA GLY A 129 -10.72 21.39 7.55
C GLY A 129 -11.23 20.75 8.85
N GLY A 130 -11.43 19.43 8.85
CA GLY A 130 -11.80 18.65 10.02
C GLY A 130 -10.62 18.38 10.95
N LYS A 131 -10.91 17.76 12.10
CA LYS A 131 -9.91 17.36 13.10
C LYS A 131 -10.18 15.91 13.53
N LEU A 132 -9.11 15.20 13.88
CA LEU A 132 -9.13 13.80 14.32
C LEU A 132 -9.51 13.64 15.78
#